data_AF-W1YRD7-F1
#
_entry.id   AF-W1YRD7-F1
#
_cell.length_a   1.000
_cell.length_b   1.000
_cell.length_c   1.000
_cell.angle_alpha   90.00
_cell.angle_beta   90.00
_cell.angle_gamma   90.00
#
_symmetry.space_group_name_H-M   'P 1'
#
loop_
_entity.id
_entity.type
_entity.pdbx_description
1 polymer ?
#
loop_
_entity_poly.entity_id
_entity_poly.type
_entity_poly.pdbx_seq_one_letter_code
_entity_poly.pdbx_strand_id
1 'polypeptide(L)'
;GMVIKVNSFDDQEVLGSTAKDPKWATAYKYPPEEVETVLKDITINVGRTGVLTPTGELESVFVSGTNVSRVTLHNQDFINEKDIRIGDHVIIHKAAEIIPEVIRVVPEKRNGSEVPFTIPNTCPVCEFPAVRR
;
A
#
# COMPACT_ATOMS: atom_id res chain seq x y z
N GLY A 1 12.05 -6.98 14.69
CA GLY A 1 12.27 -8.37 14.26
C GLY A 1 13.40 -8.96 15.07
N MET A 2 14.09 -9.97 14.55
CA MET A 2 15.32 -10.52 15.10
C MET A 2 16.34 -10.75 14.00
N VAL A 3 17.61 -10.91 14.34
CA VAL A 3 18.64 -11.38 13.40
C VAL A 3 19.00 -12.79 13.77
N ILE A 4 18.81 -13.72 12.84
CA ILE A 4 19.21 -15.12 12.99
C ILE A 4 20.61 -15.25 12.41
N LYS A 5 21.54 -15.78 13.19
CA LYS A 5 22.95 -15.94 12.81
C LYS A 5 23.41 -17.36 13.07
N VAL A 6 24.24 -17.89 12.18
CA VAL A 6 25.03 -19.10 12.45
C VAL A 6 26.04 -18.77 13.55
N ASN A 7 26.07 -19.56 14.62
CA ASN A 7 26.85 -19.22 15.82
C ASN A 7 28.36 -19.51 15.66
N SER A 8 28.73 -20.51 14.86
CA SER A 8 30.13 -20.90 14.61
C SER A 8 30.81 -19.91 13.67
N PHE A 9 31.99 -19.40 14.05
CA PHE A 9 32.77 -18.50 13.19
C PHE A 9 33.37 -19.22 11.98
N ASP A 10 33.83 -20.46 12.15
CA ASP A 10 34.37 -21.27 11.05
C ASP A 10 33.31 -21.46 9.94
N ASP A 11 32.06 -21.71 10.34
CA ASP A 11 30.95 -21.84 9.39
C ASP A 11 30.61 -20.49 8.72
N GLN A 12 30.76 -19.37 9.43
CA GLN A 12 30.54 -18.05 8.84
C GLN A 12 31.57 -17.76 7.73
N GLU A 13 32.84 -18.14 7.92
CA GLU A 13 33.88 -17.99 6.89
C GLU A 13 33.59 -18.84 5.66
N VAL A 14 33.21 -20.11 5.84
CA VAL A 14 32.85 -21.03 4.75
C VAL A 14 31.63 -20.52 3.97
N LEU A 15 30.61 -20.01 4.67
CA LEU A 15 29.40 -19.48 4.06
C LEU A 15 29.66 -18.15 3.31
N GLY A 16 30.54 -17.31 3.82
CA GLY A 16 30.94 -16.05 3.21
C GLY A 16 29.78 -15.04 3.07
N SER A 17 29.90 -14.15 2.08
CA SER A 17 28.94 -13.07 1.82
C SER A 17 28.63 -12.92 0.33
N THR A 18 27.53 -12.23 0.04
CA THR A 18 27.24 -11.67 -1.28
C THR A 18 27.78 -10.24 -1.36
N ALA A 19 27.61 -9.55 -2.50
CA ALA A 19 28.02 -8.16 -2.65
C ALA A 19 27.36 -7.18 -1.66
N LYS A 20 26.24 -7.58 -1.04
CA LYS A 20 25.43 -6.70 -0.19
C LYS A 20 25.20 -7.27 1.22
N ASP A 21 25.02 -8.59 1.34
CA ASP A 21 24.56 -9.22 2.58
C ASP A 21 25.35 -10.53 2.90
N PRO A 22 25.64 -10.83 4.18
CA PRO A 22 26.26 -12.09 4.60
C PRO A 22 25.32 -13.29 4.39
N LYS A 23 25.85 -14.46 4.00
CA LYS A 23 25.02 -15.66 3.80
C LYS A 23 24.65 -16.38 5.10
N TRP A 24 25.41 -16.14 6.16
CA TRP A 24 25.26 -16.79 7.47
C TRP A 24 24.34 -16.04 8.44
N ALA A 25 23.74 -14.92 8.01
CA ALA A 25 22.79 -14.17 8.80
C ALA A 25 21.60 -13.71 7.96
N THR A 26 20.42 -13.67 8.58
CA THR A 26 19.23 -13.10 7.95
C THR A 26 18.42 -12.29 8.95
N ALA A 27 17.82 -11.21 8.46
CA ALA A 27 16.92 -10.37 9.26
C ALA A 27 15.51 -10.95 9.20
N TYR A 28 15.04 -11.51 10.31
CA TYR A 28 13.67 -11.93 10.50
C TYR A 28 12.83 -10.73 10.93
N LYS A 29 12.07 -10.14 10.00
CA LYS A 29 11.23 -8.98 10.29
C LYS A 29 9.94 -9.42 10.98
N TYR A 30 9.43 -8.58 11.89
CA TYR A 30 8.09 -8.82 12.44
C TYR A 30 7.04 -8.60 11.33
N PRO A 31 5.89 -9.27 11.39
CA PRO A 31 4.80 -8.97 10.48
C PRO A 31 4.45 -7.48 10.60
N PRO A 32 4.17 -6.80 9.47
CA PRO A 32 3.76 -5.41 9.50
C PRO A 32 2.45 -5.28 10.28
N GLU A 33 2.30 -4.15 10.96
CA GLU A 33 1.06 -3.81 11.66
C GLU A 33 -0.05 -3.59 10.62
N GLU A 34 -1.07 -4.46 10.66
CA GLU A 34 -2.28 -4.32 9.84
C GLU A 34 -3.36 -3.63 10.68
N VAL A 35 -3.93 -2.55 10.15
CA VAL A 35 -5.00 -1.81 10.81
C VAL A 35 -6.17 -1.62 9.86
N GLU A 36 -7.38 -1.75 10.41
CA GLU A 36 -8.61 -1.49 9.67
C GLU A 36 -8.99 -0.01 9.77
N THR A 37 -9.41 0.57 8.65
CA THR A 37 -9.96 1.93 8.58
C THR A 37 -11.03 2.03 7.48
N VAL A 38 -11.71 3.16 7.38
CA VAL A 38 -12.73 3.42 6.37
C VAL A 38 -12.17 4.26 5.23
N LEU A 39 -12.41 3.86 3.99
CA LEU A 39 -12.10 4.65 2.80
C LEU A 39 -13.22 5.66 2.55
N LYS A 40 -12.99 6.93 2.88
CA LYS A 40 -14.00 8.00 2.81
C LYS A 40 -14.24 8.49 1.40
N ASP A 41 -13.17 8.61 0.61
CA ASP A 41 -13.25 9.12 -0.75
C ASP A 41 -12.01 8.70 -1.56
N ILE A 42 -12.04 8.88 -2.87
CA ILE A 42 -10.88 8.67 -3.75
C ILE A 42 -10.67 9.95 -4.58
N THR A 43 -9.53 10.59 -4.38
CA THR A 43 -9.09 11.76 -5.13
C THR A 43 -8.12 11.37 -6.24
N ILE A 44 -8.13 12.11 -7.35
CA ILE A 44 -7.20 11.90 -8.46
C ILE A 44 -6.06 12.92 -8.38
N ASN A 45 -4.84 12.42 -8.27
CA ASN A 45 -3.62 13.23 -8.37
C ASN A 45 -3.05 13.16 -9.78
N VAL A 46 -2.84 14.32 -10.40
CA VAL A 46 -2.22 14.43 -11.72
C VAL A 46 -0.71 14.57 -11.54
N GLY A 47 0.04 13.53 -11.93
CA GLY A 47 1.49 13.53 -11.86
C GLY A 47 2.14 14.48 -12.88
N ARG A 48 3.43 14.78 -12.70
CA ARG A 48 4.21 15.64 -13.62
C ARG A 48 4.18 15.18 -15.08
N THR A 49 4.02 13.87 -15.31
CA THR A 49 3.93 13.26 -16.64
C THR A 49 2.50 13.16 -17.18
N GLY A 50 1.50 13.70 -16.47
CA GLY A 50 0.08 13.62 -16.83
C GLY A 50 -0.61 12.32 -16.41
N VAL A 51 0.07 11.45 -15.67
CA VAL A 51 -0.52 10.20 -15.14
C VAL A 51 -1.54 10.53 -14.06
N LEU A 52 -2.77 10.03 -14.22
CA LEU A 52 -3.84 10.13 -13.23
C LEU A 52 -3.66 9.02 -12.19
N THR A 53 -3.25 9.38 -10.98
CA THR A 53 -3.01 8.44 -9.89
C THR A 53 -4.14 8.53 -8.86
N PRO A 54 -4.93 7.48 -8.66
CA PRO A 54 -5.95 7.47 -7.63
C PRO A 54 -5.31 7.41 -6.23
N THR A 55 -5.80 8.26 -5.33
CA THR A 55 -5.36 8.37 -3.94
C THR A 55 -6.58 8.26 -3.04
N GLY A 56 -6.61 7.26 -2.18
CA GLY A 56 -7.67 7.06 -1.20
C GLY A 56 -7.52 8.01 -0.02
N GLU A 57 -8.61 8.69 0.32
CA GLU A 57 -8.77 9.46 1.55
C GLU A 57 -9.36 8.53 2.62
N LEU A 58 -8.61 8.28 3.68
CA LEU A 58 -8.96 7.36 4.75
C LEU A 58 -9.48 8.12 5.97
N GLU A 59 -10.29 7.44 6.77
CA GLU A 59 -10.44 7.80 8.17
C GLU A 59 -9.08 7.75 8.86
N SER A 60 -8.71 8.84 9.53
CA SER A 60 -7.38 8.95 10.14
C SER A 60 -7.19 7.84 11.16
N VAL A 61 -6.14 7.05 10.96
CA VAL A 61 -5.84 5.89 11.77
C VAL A 61 -4.35 5.87 12.12
N PHE A 62 -4.02 5.45 13.34
CA PHE A 62 -2.64 5.36 13.80
C PHE A 62 -2.05 4.01 13.36
N VAL A 63 -0.96 4.05 12.60
CA VAL A 63 -0.27 2.85 12.09
C VAL A 63 1.23 3.07 12.19
N SER A 64 1.93 2.17 12.87
CA SER A 64 3.40 2.13 12.98
C SER A 64 3.98 3.52 13.31
N GLY A 65 3.48 4.12 14.39
CA GLY A 65 4.04 5.35 14.96
C GLY A 65 3.54 6.68 14.37
N THR A 66 2.72 6.68 13.31
CA THR A 66 2.12 7.93 12.78
C THR A 66 0.66 7.75 12.39
N ASN A 67 -0.07 8.87 12.34
CA ASN A 67 -1.40 8.89 11.74
C ASN A 67 -1.30 8.85 10.21
N VAL A 68 -2.12 7.99 9.61
CA VAL A 68 -2.29 7.85 8.17
C VAL A 68 -3.71 8.28 7.82
N SER A 69 -3.85 9.19 6.87
CA SER A 69 -5.15 9.63 6.34
C SER A 69 -5.23 9.50 4.82
N ARG A 70 -4.14 9.13 4.14
CA ARG A 70 -4.08 9.01 2.68
C ARG A 70 -3.32 7.75 2.30
N VAL A 71 -3.75 7.09 1.24
CA VAL A 71 -3.13 5.87 0.71
C VAL A 71 -3.14 5.89 -0.82
N THR A 72 -2.08 5.38 -1.44
CA THR A 72 -2.06 5.22 -2.90
C THR A 72 -2.87 4.00 -3.32
N LEU A 73 -3.67 4.14 -4.39
CA LEU A 73 -4.41 3.02 -5.00
C LEU A 73 -3.77 2.56 -6.32
N HIS A 74 -2.57 3.07 -6.64
CA HIS A 74 -1.77 2.75 -7.83
C HIS A 74 -2.44 3.08 -9.18
N ASN A 75 -3.48 2.35 -9.58
CA ASN A 75 -4.16 2.48 -10.86
C ASN A 75 -5.58 1.89 -10.82
N GLN A 76 -6.34 1.99 -11.91
CA GLN A 76 -7.69 1.45 -12.00
C GLN A 76 -7.73 -0.08 -11.86
N ASP A 77 -6.73 -0.80 -12.36
CA ASP A 77 -6.73 -2.27 -12.31
C ASP A 77 -6.59 -2.77 -10.87
N PHE A 78 -5.77 -2.11 -10.06
CA PHE A 78 -5.63 -2.41 -8.64
C PHE A 78 -6.94 -2.19 -7.88
N ILE A 79 -7.68 -1.11 -8.19
CA ILE A 79 -9.00 -0.85 -7.63
C ILE A 79 -9.98 -1.95 -8.02
N ASN A 80 -9.97 -2.38 -9.28
CA ASN A 80 -10.86 -3.43 -9.78
C ASN A 80 -10.51 -4.82 -9.22
N GLU A 81 -9.23 -5.17 -9.17
CA GLU A 81 -8.73 -6.46 -8.68
C GLU A 81 -9.07 -6.67 -7.20
N LYS A 82 -8.97 -5.59 -6.40
CA LYS A 82 -9.33 -5.62 -4.98
C LYS A 82 -10.78 -5.20 -4.69
N ASP A 83 -11.58 -4.96 -5.73
CA ASP A 83 -12.96 -4.45 -5.65
C ASP A 83 -13.11 -3.30 -4.63
N ILE A 84 -12.23 -2.30 -4.71
CA ILE A 84 -12.20 -1.17 -3.77
C ILE A 84 -13.32 -0.19 -4.10
N ARG A 85 -14.16 0.13 -3.10
CA ARG A 85 -15.27 1.07 -3.24
C ARG A 85 -15.20 2.18 -2.21
N ILE A 86 -15.71 3.34 -2.57
CA ILE A 86 -15.84 4.46 -1.63
C ILE A 86 -16.84 4.06 -0.54
N GLY A 87 -16.46 4.21 0.72
CA GLY A 87 -17.20 3.76 1.89
C GLY A 87 -16.74 2.41 2.46
N ASP A 88 -15.86 1.69 1.77
CA ASP A 88 -15.40 0.38 2.25
C ASP A 88 -14.55 0.46 3.52
N HIS A 89 -14.67 -0.58 4.34
CA HIS A 89 -13.66 -0.92 5.34
C HIS A 89 -12.46 -1.56 4.63
N VAL A 90 -11.27 -1.00 4.85
CA VAL A 90 -10.02 -1.44 4.24
C VAL A 90 -8.99 -1.77 5.31
N ILE A 91 -8.24 -2.84 5.08
CA ILE A 91 -7.06 -3.19 5.86
C ILE A 91 -5.84 -2.55 5.20
N ILE A 92 -5.13 -1.72 5.97
CA ILE A 92 -3.92 -1.04 5.53
C ILE A 92 -2.73 -1.47 6.37
N HIS A 93 -1.54 -1.30 5.80
CA HIS A 93 -0.28 -1.35 6.53
C HIS A 93 0.72 -0.35 5.93
N LYS A 94 1.87 -0.19 6.57
CA LYS A 94 2.99 0.56 5.99
C LYS A 94 4.05 -0.38 5.42
N ALA A 95 4.22 -0.34 4.10
CA ALA A 95 5.37 -0.91 3.42
C ALA A 95 6.65 -0.24 3.92
N ALA A 96 7.59 -1.07 4.39
CA ALA A 96 8.86 -0.64 4.98
C ALA A 96 8.70 0.45 6.08
N GLU A 97 7.60 0.42 6.84
CA GLU A 97 7.26 1.37 7.92
C GLU A 97 7.03 2.83 7.47
N ILE A 98 7.03 3.11 6.16
CA ILE A 98 6.94 4.47 5.61
C ILE A 98 5.72 4.66 4.71
N ILE A 99 5.53 3.81 3.70
CA ILE A 99 4.53 4.04 2.65
C ILE A 99 3.25 3.27 2.98
N PRO A 100 2.10 3.93 3.21
CA PRO A 100 0.84 3.23 3.46
C PRO A 100 0.33 2.55 2.18
N GLU A 101 -0.15 1.32 2.31
CA GLU A 101 -0.71 0.51 1.22
C GLU A 101 -1.98 -0.22 1.68
N VAL A 102 -2.95 -0.38 0.75
CA VAL A 102 -4.17 -1.16 0.98
C VAL A 102 -3.89 -2.63 0.70
N ILE A 103 -4.03 -3.47 1.73
CA ILE A 103 -3.85 -4.91 1.62
C ILE A 103 -5.10 -5.56 1.02
N ARG A 104 -6.27 -5.25 1.56
CA ARG A 104 -7.57 -5.81 1.14
C ARG A 104 -8.72 -4.98 1.65
N VAL A 105 -9.87 -5.09 0.98
CA VAL A 105 -11.17 -4.65 1.52
C VAL A 105 -11.69 -5.69 2.51
N VAL A 106 -12.67 -5.31 3.33
CA VAL A 106 -13.43 -6.18 4.24
C VAL A 106 -14.89 -6.23 3.76
N PRO A 107 -15.21 -7.08 2.76
CA PRO A 107 -16.54 -7.11 2.14
C PRO A 107 -17.66 -7.45 3.13
N GLU A 108 -17.34 -8.16 4.21
CA GLU A 108 -18.29 -8.58 5.23
C GLU A 108 -18.89 -7.39 6.00
N LYS A 109 -18.21 -6.25 6.00
CA LYS A 109 -18.67 -5.02 6.66
C LYS A 109 -19.45 -4.09 5.73
N ARG A 110 -19.66 -4.49 4.47
CA ARG A 110 -20.43 -3.69 3.52
C ARG A 110 -21.90 -3.64 3.91
N ASN A 111 -22.48 -2.45 3.83
CA ASN A 111 -23.90 -2.20 4.10
C ASN A 111 -24.70 -1.87 2.82
N GLY A 112 -24.04 -1.83 1.66
CA GLY A 112 -24.66 -1.57 0.36
C GLY A 112 -24.68 -0.09 -0.03
N SER A 113 -24.15 0.80 0.80
CA SER A 113 -23.97 2.23 0.46
C SER A 113 -22.69 2.50 -0.33
N GLU A 114 -21.83 1.50 -0.51
CA GLU A 114 -20.51 1.67 -1.08
C GLU A 114 -20.57 1.88 -2.60
N VAL A 115 -19.80 2.86 -3.07
CA VAL A 115 -19.85 3.31 -4.47
C VAL A 115 -18.60 2.82 -5.22
N PRO A 116 -18.76 2.07 -6.33
CA PRO A 116 -17.65 1.71 -7.20
C PRO A 116 -16.97 2.95 -7.77
N PHE A 117 -15.64 2.93 -7.81
CA PHE A 117 -14.85 4.06 -8.31
C PHE A 117 -14.24 3.78 -9.68
N THR A 118 -14.40 4.74 -10.59
CA THR A 118 -13.78 4.73 -11.92
C THR A 118 -13.01 6.02 -12.12
N ILE A 119 -11.73 5.91 -12.50
CA ILE A 119 -10.90 7.05 -12.88
C ILE A 119 -11.59 7.79 -14.05
N PRO A 120 -11.73 9.12 -13.96
CA PRO A 120 -12.43 9.90 -14.98
C PRO A 120 -11.68 9.88 -16.32
N ASN A 121 -12.44 9.91 -17.42
CA ASN A 121 -11.92 10.05 -18.79
C ASN A 121 -11.50 11.49 -19.13
N THR A 122 -11.49 12.37 -18.14
CA THR A 122 -11.18 13.79 -18.29
C THR A 122 -10.25 14.20 -17.14
N CYS A 123 -9.18 14.91 -17.46
CA CYS A 123 -8.24 15.39 -16.46
C CYS A 123 -8.92 16.42 -15.54
N PRO A 124 -8.88 16.27 -14.20
CA PRO A 124 -9.53 17.18 -13.27
C PRO A 124 -8.87 18.57 -13.18
N VAL A 125 -7.67 18.75 -13.77
CA VAL A 125 -6.91 20.00 -13.69
C VAL A 125 -7.01 20.84 -14.97
N CYS A 126 -6.96 20.19 -16.14
CA CYS A 126 -6.93 20.88 -17.43
C CYS A 126 -8.10 20.53 -18.35
N GLU A 127 -9.02 19.68 -17.91
CA GLU A 127 -10.25 19.29 -18.65
C GLU A 127 -10.00 18.59 -20.01
N PHE A 128 -8.76 18.25 -20.34
CA PHE A 128 -8.45 17.47 -21.53
C PHE A 128 -8.84 15.99 -21.37
N PRO A 129 -9.20 15.29 -22.47
CA PRO A 129 -9.49 13.86 -22.43
C PRO A 129 -8.29 13.05 -21.92
N ALA A 130 -8.53 12.24 -20.90
CA ALA A 130 -7.59 11.25 -20.41
C ALA A 130 -7.67 10.01 -21.29
N VAL A 131 -6.53 9.55 -21.79
CA VAL A 131 -6.43 8.38 -22.65
C VAL A 131 -5.61 7.32 -21.93
N ARG A 132 -6.22 6.14 -21.76
CA ARG A 132 -5.52 4.95 -21.26
C ARG A 132 -4.92 4.22 -22.46
N ARG A 133 -3.60 4.03 -22.45
CA ARG A 133 -2.86 3.24 -23.45
C ARG A 133 -2.43 1.91 -22.87
#